data_AF-A0A3M9Z8X5-F1
#
_entry.id   AF-A0A3M9Z8X5-F1
#
_cell.length_a   1.000
_cell.length_b   1.000
_cell.length_c   1.000
_cell.angle_alpha   90.00
_cell.angle_beta   90.00
_cell.angle_gamma   90.00
#
_symmetry.space_group_name_H-M   'P 1'
#
loop_
_entity.id
_entity.type
_entity.pdbx_description
1 polymer ?
#
loop_
_entity_poly.entity_id
_entity_poly.type
_entity_poly.pdbx_seq_one_letter_code
_entity_poly.pdbx_strand_id
1 'polypeptide(L)'
;MELREELREELREQIHISPDRLDALNAVLVDAEMQVINDVLAIVAKYGTPAEINAKAEQAMQLSTLLQQVEQIRPDYIPQLHWLKEQAENQAFISIADYRHQILADAAANINFADAFAVTLEISACQYFPWIIAAAEQVIARQELLPARFIQVRNMKEQEADGDLVAILAAMQLIGASFVATLDTKGTDGSNIHLNGPSTITGYFGGVGQPNAHALQWLDEYLYYYTRYGVQQVLNLNPGTVLLGYLLHRLGVNIEFKISVFMGNDNPYSALWTLLTAKLFARDDGSTPLVGFNWSNSVDNDTIERTAQVRQALGLEQQVRFEHHITETWKSIVRQPYNRRDELLALADHIPNISAKHEGGDPAIERTREHPSDILDYFRDKSEIIAAGDWQHLTLNFLDKLDAVNQTAQALTKRGLAFVAARKLHR
;
A
#
# COMPACT_ATOMS: atom_id res chain seq x y z
N MET A 1 -14.33 18.15 40.33
CA MET A 1 -13.47 17.32 39.46
C MET A 1 -14.04 15.91 39.43
N GLU A 2 -14.27 15.30 40.60
CA GLU A 2 -14.97 14.01 40.79
C GLU A 2 -16.35 13.92 40.10
N LEU A 3 -17.24 14.92 40.25
CA LEU A 3 -18.54 14.92 39.56
C LEU A 3 -18.45 14.89 38.02
N ARG A 4 -17.32 15.34 37.45
CA ARG A 4 -17.05 15.26 36.02
C ARG A 4 -16.42 13.93 35.62
N GLU A 5 -15.83 13.19 36.55
CA GLU A 5 -15.32 11.83 36.33
C GLU A 5 -16.45 10.81 36.43
N GLU A 6 -17.32 10.90 37.44
CA GLU A 6 -18.52 10.06 37.54
C GLU A 6 -19.40 10.19 36.28
N LEU A 7 -19.67 11.42 35.84
CA LEU A 7 -20.37 11.66 34.57
C LEU A 7 -19.66 11.04 33.37
N ARG A 8 -18.32 11.00 33.34
CA ARG A 8 -17.57 10.38 32.24
C ARG A 8 -17.71 8.86 32.25
N GLU A 9 -17.70 8.23 33.43
CA GLU A 9 -17.95 6.79 33.52
C GLU A 9 -19.39 6.45 33.13
N GLU A 10 -20.37 7.22 33.58
CA GLU A 10 -21.77 7.04 33.15
C GLU A 10 -21.94 7.16 31.63
N LEU A 11 -21.27 8.13 31.00
CA LEU A 11 -21.27 8.29 29.55
C LEU A 11 -20.53 7.16 28.82
N ARG A 12 -19.49 6.55 29.43
CA ARG A 12 -18.79 5.39 28.86
C ARG A 12 -19.67 4.15 28.83
N GLU A 13 -20.43 3.91 29.89
CA GLU A 13 -21.40 2.81 29.93
C GLU A 13 -22.49 2.98 28.85
N GLN A 14 -22.89 4.21 28.54
CA GLN A 14 -23.90 4.47 27.50
C GLN A 14 -23.43 4.17 26.08
N ILE A 15 -22.13 4.18 25.79
CA ILE A 15 -21.59 3.86 24.46
C ILE A 15 -21.20 2.37 24.31
N HIS A 16 -21.38 1.57 25.36
CA HIS A 16 -21.12 0.13 25.31
C HIS A 16 -22.11 -0.58 24.36
N ILE A 17 -21.60 -1.44 23.47
CA ILE A 17 -22.40 -2.22 22.54
C ILE A 17 -22.77 -3.55 23.20
N SER A 18 -24.07 -3.79 23.40
CA SER A 18 -24.54 -5.04 24.03
C SER A 18 -24.40 -6.27 23.10
N PRO A 19 -24.28 -7.49 23.66
CA PRO A 19 -24.25 -8.72 22.87
C PRO A 19 -25.43 -8.86 21.91
N ASP A 20 -26.66 -8.54 22.34
CA ASP A 20 -27.86 -8.62 21.48
C ASP A 20 -27.76 -7.75 20.22
N ARG A 21 -26.98 -6.66 20.24
CA ARG A 21 -26.73 -5.84 19.04
C ARG A 21 -25.78 -6.53 18.08
N LEU A 22 -24.78 -7.26 18.58
CA LEU A 22 -23.90 -8.09 17.75
C LEU A 22 -24.66 -9.29 17.18
N ASP A 23 -25.55 -9.90 17.96
CA ASP A 23 -26.42 -10.98 17.48
C ASP A 23 -27.34 -10.52 16.35
N ALA A 24 -27.87 -9.29 16.44
CA ALA A 24 -28.66 -8.70 15.35
C ALA A 24 -27.83 -8.48 14.07
N LEU A 25 -26.55 -8.09 14.19
CA LEU A 25 -25.67 -7.99 13.03
C LEU A 25 -25.39 -9.37 12.41
N ASN A 26 -25.10 -10.38 13.24
CA ASN A 26 -24.89 -11.74 12.79
C ASN A 26 -26.13 -12.29 12.08
N ALA A 27 -27.33 -12.02 12.60
CA ALA A 27 -28.59 -12.44 11.99
C ALA A 27 -28.72 -11.94 10.54
N VAL A 28 -28.28 -10.71 10.25
CA VAL A 28 -28.26 -10.17 8.87
C VAL A 28 -27.25 -10.91 7.99
N LEU A 29 -26.07 -11.24 8.51
CA LEU A 29 -25.01 -11.90 7.75
C LEU A 29 -25.32 -13.36 7.41
N VAL A 30 -26.15 -14.05 8.20
CA VAL A 30 -26.49 -15.47 8.00
C VAL A 30 -27.91 -15.69 7.49
N ASP A 31 -28.67 -14.63 7.26
CA ASP A 31 -30.02 -14.70 6.70
C ASP A 31 -29.97 -15.15 5.24
N ALA A 32 -30.62 -16.28 4.95
CA ALA A 32 -30.66 -16.89 3.62
C ALA A 32 -31.38 -16.02 2.57
N GLU A 33 -32.21 -15.06 2.99
CA GLU A 33 -32.91 -14.14 2.09
C GLU A 33 -32.13 -12.83 1.87
N MET A 34 -30.97 -12.66 2.52
CA MET A 34 -30.19 -11.42 2.44
C MET A 34 -29.41 -11.34 1.13
N GLN A 35 -30.05 -10.78 0.10
CA GLN A 35 -29.51 -10.74 -1.27
C GLN A 35 -28.09 -10.18 -1.36
N VAL A 36 -27.78 -9.08 -0.65
CA VAL A 36 -26.44 -8.46 -0.69
C VAL A 36 -25.34 -9.39 -0.19
N ILE A 37 -25.65 -10.31 0.72
CA ILE A 37 -24.71 -11.34 1.18
C ILE A 37 -24.67 -12.51 0.21
N ASN A 38 -25.83 -12.95 -0.28
CA ASN A 38 -25.92 -14.04 -1.25
C ASN A 38 -25.15 -13.74 -2.55
N ASP A 39 -25.16 -12.50 -3.02
CA ASP A 39 -24.40 -12.07 -4.19
C ASP A 39 -22.88 -12.22 -3.99
N VAL A 40 -22.39 -11.90 -2.78
CA VAL A 40 -20.98 -12.09 -2.41
C VAL A 40 -20.63 -13.57 -2.38
N LEU A 41 -21.46 -14.40 -1.73
CA LEU A 41 -21.25 -15.84 -1.63
C LEU A 41 -21.28 -16.52 -3.00
N ALA A 42 -22.17 -16.09 -3.89
CA ALA A 42 -22.26 -16.61 -5.26
C ALA A 42 -20.98 -16.34 -6.07
N ILE A 43 -20.38 -15.16 -5.91
CA ILE A 43 -19.11 -14.83 -6.55
C ILE A 43 -17.97 -15.68 -5.98
N VAL A 44 -17.89 -15.84 -4.65
CA VAL A 44 -16.86 -16.71 -4.04
C VAL A 44 -17.01 -18.15 -4.55
N ALA A 45 -18.23 -18.68 -4.60
CA ALA A 45 -18.52 -20.03 -5.06
C ALA A 45 -18.09 -20.30 -6.53
N LYS A 46 -18.07 -19.27 -7.39
CA LYS A 46 -17.55 -19.37 -8.77
C LYS A 46 -16.07 -19.76 -8.81
N TYR A 47 -15.27 -19.39 -7.81
CA TYR A 47 -13.83 -19.66 -7.76
C TYR A 47 -13.46 -20.93 -6.98
N GLY A 48 -14.39 -21.43 -6.16
CA GLY A 48 -14.26 -22.64 -5.34
C GLY A 48 -14.40 -22.35 -3.86
N THR A 49 -14.02 -23.33 -3.04
CA THR A 49 -13.92 -23.15 -1.59
C THR A 49 -12.77 -22.20 -1.24
N PRO A 50 -12.80 -21.51 -0.08
CA PRO A 50 -11.69 -20.66 0.37
C PRO A 50 -10.32 -21.36 0.38
N ALA A 51 -10.28 -22.65 0.74
CA ALA A 51 -9.06 -23.45 0.71
C ALA A 51 -8.53 -23.66 -0.72
N GLU A 52 -9.40 -23.97 -1.69
CA GLU A 52 -9.02 -24.09 -3.11
C GLU A 52 -8.57 -22.75 -3.70
N ILE A 53 -9.25 -21.65 -3.32
CA ILE A 53 -8.89 -20.29 -3.73
C ILE A 53 -7.47 -19.95 -3.25
N ASN A 54 -7.17 -20.19 -1.97
CA ASN A 54 -5.84 -19.95 -1.40
C ASN A 54 -4.77 -20.85 -2.03
N ALA A 55 -5.05 -22.13 -2.22
CA ALA A 55 -4.11 -23.06 -2.84
C ALA A 55 -3.73 -22.65 -4.28
N LYS A 56 -4.71 -22.18 -5.07
CA LYS A 56 -4.45 -21.62 -6.41
C LYS A 56 -3.55 -20.39 -6.34
N ALA A 57 -3.83 -19.46 -5.41
CA ALA A 57 -3.03 -18.27 -5.23
C ALA A 57 -1.59 -18.59 -4.79
N GLU A 58 -1.40 -19.50 -3.84
CA GLU A 58 -0.07 -19.94 -3.38
C GLU A 58 0.75 -20.60 -4.49
N GLN A 59 0.11 -21.39 -5.36
CA GLN A 59 0.76 -21.99 -6.53
C GLN A 59 1.12 -20.95 -7.59
N ALA A 60 0.20 -20.02 -7.88
CA ALA A 60 0.41 -18.94 -8.83
C ALA A 60 1.56 -18.02 -8.38
N MET A 61 1.69 -17.81 -7.07
CA MET A 61 2.71 -16.97 -6.48
C MET A 61 4.08 -17.65 -6.37
N GLN A 62 4.27 -18.91 -6.80
CA GLN A 62 5.63 -19.49 -6.78
C GLN A 62 6.53 -18.77 -7.79
N LEU A 63 7.75 -18.42 -7.40
CA LEU A 63 8.70 -17.71 -8.28
C LEU A 63 8.89 -18.43 -9.62
N SER A 64 8.98 -19.76 -9.62
CA SER A 64 9.09 -20.56 -10.85
C SER A 64 7.87 -20.40 -11.76
N THR A 65 6.66 -20.35 -11.20
CA THR A 65 5.42 -20.12 -11.94
C THR A 65 5.41 -18.74 -12.56
N LEU A 66 5.78 -17.71 -11.80
CA LEU A 66 5.86 -16.33 -12.31
C LEU A 66 6.88 -16.21 -13.45
N LEU A 67 8.08 -16.76 -13.28
CA LEU A 67 9.12 -16.72 -14.30
C LEU A 67 8.66 -17.42 -15.59
N GLN A 68 7.97 -18.56 -15.48
CA GLN A 68 7.39 -19.23 -16.63
C GLN A 68 6.33 -18.37 -17.34
N GLN A 69 5.48 -17.66 -16.58
CA GLN A 69 4.51 -16.74 -17.16
C GLN A 69 5.18 -15.54 -17.84
N VAL A 70 6.23 -14.97 -17.22
CA VAL A 70 7.02 -13.90 -17.85
C VAL A 70 7.64 -14.39 -19.15
N GLU A 71 8.23 -15.58 -19.19
CA GLU A 71 8.83 -16.15 -20.40
C GLU A 71 7.81 -16.29 -21.55
N GLN A 72 6.55 -16.60 -21.22
CA GLN A 72 5.48 -16.73 -22.22
C GLN A 72 4.95 -15.39 -22.73
N ILE A 73 4.79 -14.41 -21.84
CA ILE A 73 4.13 -13.12 -22.16
C ILE A 73 5.15 -12.09 -22.65
N ARG A 74 6.30 -11.99 -21.98
CA ARG A 74 7.38 -11.01 -22.19
C ARG A 74 8.77 -11.64 -21.97
N PRO A 75 9.22 -12.50 -22.88
CA PRO A 75 10.53 -13.16 -22.75
C PRO A 75 11.71 -12.18 -22.68
N ASP A 76 11.54 -10.94 -23.16
CA ASP A 76 12.53 -9.87 -23.08
C ASP A 76 12.87 -9.44 -21.64
N TYR A 77 11.97 -9.68 -20.67
CA TYR A 77 12.20 -9.37 -19.26
C TYR A 77 12.96 -10.46 -18.49
N ILE A 78 13.06 -11.68 -19.02
CA ILE A 78 13.73 -12.80 -18.34
C ILE A 78 15.21 -12.53 -18.07
N PRO A 79 16.02 -12.04 -19.04
CA PRO A 79 17.40 -11.68 -18.78
C PRO A 79 17.56 -10.62 -17.67
N GLN A 80 16.63 -9.67 -17.58
CA GLN A 80 16.66 -8.61 -16.58
C GLN A 80 16.31 -9.13 -15.17
N LEU A 81 15.36 -10.07 -15.06
CA LEU A 81 15.06 -10.75 -13.79
C LEU A 81 16.22 -11.63 -13.33
N HIS A 82 16.89 -12.33 -14.26
CA HIS A 82 18.10 -13.07 -13.95
C HIS A 82 19.24 -12.17 -13.51
N TRP A 83 19.45 -11.04 -14.20
CA TRP A 83 20.43 -10.04 -13.79
C TRP A 83 20.14 -9.52 -12.38
N LEU A 84 18.88 -9.16 -12.07
CA LEU A 84 18.50 -8.67 -10.74
C LEU A 84 18.80 -9.71 -9.65
N LYS A 85 18.49 -10.98 -9.91
CA LYS A 85 18.83 -12.10 -9.02
C LYS A 85 20.34 -12.23 -8.84
N GLU A 86 21.11 -12.19 -9.92
CA GLU A 86 22.57 -12.27 -9.89
C GLU A 86 23.19 -11.12 -9.08
N GLN A 87 22.72 -9.89 -9.26
CA GLN A 87 23.19 -8.75 -8.47
C GLN A 87 22.93 -8.93 -6.97
N ALA A 88 21.77 -9.51 -6.61
CA ALA A 88 21.45 -9.81 -5.22
C ALA A 88 22.36 -10.91 -4.65
N GLU A 89 22.60 -11.98 -5.41
CA GLU A 89 23.48 -13.10 -5.02
C GLU A 89 24.95 -12.68 -4.91
N ASN A 90 25.40 -11.76 -5.77
CA ASN A 90 26.74 -11.18 -5.75
C ASN A 90 26.92 -10.08 -4.69
N GLN A 91 25.89 -9.79 -3.88
CA GLN A 91 25.90 -8.71 -2.88
C GLN A 91 26.31 -7.35 -3.48
N ALA A 92 25.85 -7.04 -4.70
CA ALA A 92 26.16 -5.78 -5.38
C ALA A 92 25.46 -4.56 -4.75
N PHE A 93 24.40 -4.80 -3.98
CA PHE A 93 23.67 -3.78 -3.25
C PHE A 93 24.37 -3.48 -1.91
N ILE A 94 24.41 -2.20 -1.52
CA ILE A 94 25.00 -1.81 -0.24
C ILE A 94 24.27 -2.50 0.93
N SER A 95 25.02 -3.01 1.91
CA SER A 95 24.45 -3.55 3.14
C SER A 95 23.88 -2.41 4.01
N ILE A 96 22.89 -2.68 4.87
CA ILE A 96 22.40 -1.65 5.81
C ILE A 96 23.52 -1.15 6.73
N ALA A 97 24.46 -2.03 7.12
CA ALA A 97 25.60 -1.67 7.94
C ALA A 97 26.53 -0.68 7.23
N ASP A 98 26.90 -0.97 5.98
CA ASP A 98 27.76 -0.10 5.17
C ASP A 98 27.07 1.22 4.84
N TYR A 99 25.75 1.20 4.58
CA TYR A 99 24.97 2.42 4.35
C TYR A 99 24.98 3.33 5.58
N ARG A 100 24.79 2.76 6.78
CA ARG A 100 24.88 3.51 8.05
C ARG A 100 26.29 4.07 8.26
N HIS A 101 27.33 3.28 7.98
CA HIS A 101 28.71 3.71 8.05
C HIS A 101 29.04 4.82 7.04
N GLN A 102 28.51 4.76 5.81
CA GLN A 102 28.64 5.82 4.81
C GLN A 102 28.08 7.17 5.29
N ILE A 103 27.04 7.15 6.14
CA ILE A 103 26.39 8.37 6.63
C ILE A 103 27.04 8.90 7.92
N LEU A 104 27.42 8.00 8.84
CA LEU A 104 27.84 8.35 10.20
C LEU A 104 29.31 8.06 10.51
N ALA A 105 30.04 7.44 9.57
CA ALA A 105 31.39 6.90 9.78
C ALA A 105 31.44 6.01 11.03
N ASP A 106 32.53 6.08 11.80
CA ASP A 106 32.75 5.26 13.00
C ASP A 106 31.68 5.45 14.09
N ALA A 107 30.92 6.56 14.06
CA ALA A 107 29.83 6.78 15.02
C ALA A 107 28.71 5.75 14.86
N ALA A 108 28.53 5.16 13.66
CA ALA A 108 27.51 4.13 13.41
C ALA A 108 27.63 2.93 14.36
N ALA A 109 28.85 2.52 14.70
CA ALA A 109 29.11 1.35 15.54
C ALA A 109 28.68 1.54 17.01
N ASN A 110 28.46 2.80 17.44
CA ASN A 110 28.10 3.15 18.81
C ASN A 110 26.61 3.46 18.98
N ILE A 111 25.82 3.35 17.91
CA ILE A 111 24.38 3.64 17.95
C ILE A 111 23.61 2.33 17.96
N ASN A 112 22.71 2.18 18.94
CA ASN A 112 21.73 1.12 18.94
C ASN A 112 20.48 1.58 18.19
N PHE A 113 20.30 1.10 16.96
CA PHE A 113 19.13 1.39 16.14
C PHE A 113 17.93 0.57 16.65
N ALA A 114 16.85 1.24 17.06
CA ALA A 114 15.68 0.58 17.64
C ALA A 114 14.82 -0.10 16.56
N ASP A 115 15.16 -1.35 16.21
CA ASP A 115 14.48 -2.10 15.14
C ASP A 115 12.98 -2.34 15.39
N ALA A 116 12.52 -2.27 16.65
CA ALA A 116 11.10 -2.34 17.01
C ALA A 116 10.26 -1.18 16.41
N PHE A 117 10.90 -0.06 16.10
CA PHE A 117 10.30 1.12 15.48
C PHE A 117 10.80 1.35 14.04
N ALA A 118 11.39 0.34 13.42
CA ALA A 118 11.95 0.48 12.09
C ALA A 118 10.88 0.94 11.08
N VAL A 119 11.13 2.11 10.47
CA VAL A 119 10.23 2.69 9.48
C VAL A 119 10.35 1.92 8.17
N THR A 120 9.23 1.40 7.65
CA THR A 120 9.22 0.77 6.33
C THR A 120 9.42 1.82 5.24
N LEU A 121 10.44 1.68 4.40
CA LEU A 121 10.63 2.55 3.23
C LEU A 121 9.66 2.10 2.14
N GLU A 122 8.85 3.04 1.63
CA GLU A 122 7.79 2.78 0.65
C GLU A 122 7.83 3.78 -0.50
N ILE A 123 7.64 3.26 -1.71
CA ILE A 123 7.49 4.04 -2.94
C ILE A 123 6.18 3.71 -3.64
N SER A 124 5.52 4.73 -4.15
CA SER A 124 4.29 4.58 -4.93
C SER A 124 4.50 4.75 -6.42
N ALA A 125 3.52 4.25 -7.18
CA ALA A 125 3.48 4.27 -8.63
C ALA A 125 4.70 3.64 -9.30
N CYS A 126 5.08 2.45 -8.82
CA CYS A 126 5.96 1.55 -9.55
C CYS A 126 5.16 0.87 -10.67
N GLN A 127 4.95 1.57 -11.79
CA GLN A 127 3.97 1.17 -12.81
C GLN A 127 4.49 0.19 -13.87
N TYR A 128 5.80 0.17 -14.12
CA TYR A 128 6.41 -0.56 -15.22
C TYR A 128 7.63 -1.34 -14.73
N PHE A 129 7.78 -2.59 -15.19
CA PHE A 129 8.92 -3.41 -14.77
C PHE A 129 10.29 -2.79 -15.09
N PRO A 130 10.51 -2.14 -16.25
CA PRO A 130 11.78 -1.47 -16.55
C PRO A 130 12.20 -0.42 -15.52
N TRP A 131 11.26 0.21 -14.80
CA TRP A 131 11.58 1.17 -13.76
C TRP A 131 12.22 0.52 -12.54
N ILE A 132 11.86 -0.73 -12.21
CA ILE A 132 12.52 -1.50 -11.14
C ILE A 132 13.99 -1.75 -11.51
N ILE A 133 14.26 -2.10 -12.77
CA ILE A 133 15.62 -2.34 -13.25
C ILE A 133 16.43 -1.04 -13.21
N ALA A 134 15.88 0.07 -13.72
CA ALA A 134 16.53 1.37 -13.65
C ALA A 134 16.84 1.81 -12.21
N ALA A 135 15.90 1.56 -11.27
CA ALA A 135 16.12 1.81 -9.85
C ALA A 135 17.22 0.91 -9.28
N ALA A 136 17.24 -0.39 -9.61
CA ALA A 136 18.28 -1.32 -9.18
C ALA A 136 19.67 -0.90 -9.67
N GLU A 137 19.79 -0.53 -10.95
CA GLU A 137 21.03 -0.01 -11.54
C GLU A 137 21.49 1.26 -10.83
N GLN A 138 20.57 2.20 -10.57
CA GLN A 138 20.88 3.43 -9.86
C GLN A 138 21.40 3.14 -8.45
N VAL A 139 20.71 2.31 -7.67
CA VAL A 139 21.11 2.08 -6.27
C VAL A 139 22.43 1.34 -6.14
N ILE A 140 22.75 0.45 -7.08
CA ILE A 140 24.05 -0.22 -7.12
C ILE A 140 25.13 0.82 -7.43
N ALA A 141 24.92 1.65 -8.46
CA ALA A 141 25.89 2.64 -8.88
C ALA A 141 26.15 3.73 -7.82
N ARG A 142 25.10 4.12 -7.07
CA ARG A 142 25.17 5.18 -6.06
C ARG A 142 25.34 4.68 -4.62
N GLN A 143 25.34 3.36 -4.42
CA GLN A 143 25.37 2.73 -3.09
C GLN A 143 24.20 3.23 -2.22
N GLU A 144 22.99 3.17 -2.78
CA GLU A 144 21.72 3.58 -2.20
C GLU A 144 20.84 2.36 -1.87
N LEU A 145 19.66 2.60 -1.31
CA LEU A 145 18.72 1.58 -0.88
C LEU A 145 17.52 1.47 -1.82
N LEU A 146 17.05 0.24 -2.06
CA LEU A 146 15.70 -0.02 -2.58
C LEU A 146 14.70 -0.16 -1.43
N PRO A 147 13.48 0.38 -1.58
CA PRO A 147 12.47 0.31 -0.52
C PRO A 147 11.97 -1.11 -0.28
N ALA A 148 11.38 -1.35 0.89
CA ALA A 148 10.80 -2.64 1.25
C ALA A 148 9.34 -2.81 0.75
N ARG A 149 8.74 -1.75 0.20
CA ARG A 149 7.34 -1.73 -0.19
C ARG A 149 7.12 -0.90 -1.44
N PHE A 150 6.37 -1.47 -2.38
CA PHE A 150 6.04 -0.86 -3.66
C PHE A 150 4.53 -0.89 -3.88
N ILE A 151 3.99 0.22 -4.40
CA ILE A 151 2.58 0.33 -4.78
C ILE A 151 2.48 0.52 -6.29
N GLN A 152 1.61 -0.26 -6.93
CA GLN A 152 1.27 -0.13 -8.34
C GLN A 152 -0.19 0.30 -8.49
N VAL A 153 -0.39 1.40 -9.21
CA VAL A 153 -1.68 2.09 -9.34
C VAL A 153 -2.19 2.16 -10.78
N ARG A 154 -1.50 1.45 -11.68
CA ARG A 154 -1.82 1.34 -13.11
C ARG A 154 -3.06 0.44 -13.34
N ASN A 155 -3.62 0.43 -14.54
CA ASN A 155 -4.71 -0.46 -14.94
C ASN A 155 -4.25 -1.94 -14.96
N MET A 156 -4.98 -2.84 -14.30
CA MET A 156 -4.63 -4.26 -14.16
C MET A 156 -4.62 -4.99 -15.50
N LYS A 157 -5.62 -4.77 -16.34
CA LYS A 157 -5.68 -5.41 -17.68
C LYS A 157 -4.52 -4.97 -18.56
N GLU A 158 -4.15 -3.69 -18.53
CA GLU A 158 -3.02 -3.17 -19.27
C GLU A 158 -1.70 -3.79 -18.78
N GLN A 159 -1.51 -3.91 -17.46
CA GLN A 159 -0.34 -4.55 -16.86
C GLN A 159 -0.26 -6.06 -17.15
N GLU A 160 -1.41 -6.74 -17.16
CA GLU A 160 -1.52 -8.17 -17.49
C GLU A 160 -1.13 -8.40 -18.95
N ALA A 161 -1.68 -7.60 -19.87
CA ALA A 161 -1.38 -7.68 -21.30
C ALA A 161 0.09 -7.34 -21.59
N ASP A 162 0.64 -6.35 -20.91
CA ASP A 162 2.03 -5.95 -21.06
C ASP A 162 3.01 -6.93 -20.41
N GLY A 163 2.56 -7.88 -19.60
CA GLY A 163 3.42 -8.77 -18.80
C GLY A 163 4.16 -8.08 -17.64
N ASP A 164 3.90 -6.78 -17.42
CA ASP A 164 4.48 -6.03 -16.31
C ASP A 164 3.99 -6.57 -14.95
N LEU A 165 2.73 -7.03 -14.86
CA LEU A 165 2.17 -7.59 -13.61
C LEU A 165 3.02 -8.75 -13.06
N VAL A 166 3.25 -9.78 -13.89
CA VAL A 166 4.00 -10.97 -13.48
C VAL A 166 5.49 -10.71 -13.29
N ALA A 167 6.07 -9.81 -14.09
CA ALA A 167 7.48 -9.45 -13.97
C ALA A 167 7.76 -8.65 -12.69
N ILE A 168 6.87 -7.73 -12.32
CA ILE A 168 6.96 -6.99 -11.06
C ILE A 168 6.77 -7.93 -9.88
N LEU A 169 5.75 -8.81 -9.90
CA LEU A 169 5.56 -9.81 -8.84
C LEU A 169 6.81 -10.69 -8.64
N ALA A 170 7.43 -11.15 -9.72
CA ALA A 170 8.69 -11.90 -9.66
C ALA A 170 9.84 -11.05 -9.07
N ALA A 171 10.00 -9.80 -9.52
CA ALA A 171 11.01 -8.90 -9.00
C ALA A 171 10.85 -8.64 -7.50
N MET A 172 9.63 -8.41 -7.03
CA MET A 172 9.31 -8.19 -5.61
C MET A 172 9.72 -9.37 -4.74
N GLN A 173 9.54 -10.61 -5.24
CA GLN A 173 10.03 -11.80 -4.55
C GLN A 173 11.55 -11.91 -4.53
N LEU A 174 12.22 -11.56 -5.62
CA LEU A 174 13.68 -11.59 -5.71
C LEU A 174 14.31 -10.61 -4.72
N ILE A 175 13.76 -9.40 -4.62
CA ILE A 175 14.29 -8.34 -3.73
C ILE A 175 13.76 -8.45 -2.28
N GLY A 176 12.70 -9.23 -2.05
CA GLY A 176 12.09 -9.38 -0.74
C GLY A 176 11.33 -8.13 -0.29
N ALA A 177 10.57 -7.54 -1.19
CA ALA A 177 9.71 -6.40 -0.93
C ALA A 177 8.23 -6.80 -0.99
N SER A 178 7.39 -6.07 -0.23
CA SER A 178 5.94 -6.18 -0.33
C SER A 178 5.40 -5.35 -1.49
N PHE A 179 4.29 -5.81 -2.07
CA PHE A 179 3.72 -5.24 -3.27
C PHE A 179 2.21 -5.12 -3.12
N VAL A 180 1.65 -3.99 -3.56
CA VAL A 180 0.21 -3.76 -3.60
C VAL A 180 -0.20 -3.32 -4.99
N ALA A 181 -1.21 -3.99 -5.55
CA ALA A 181 -1.83 -3.61 -6.81
C ALA A 181 -3.11 -2.80 -6.58
N THR A 182 -3.56 -2.08 -7.60
CA THR A 182 -4.86 -1.40 -7.59
C THR A 182 -5.73 -1.99 -8.67
N LEU A 183 -6.91 -2.47 -8.30
CA LEU A 183 -7.88 -3.05 -9.24
C LEU A 183 -8.52 -1.98 -10.14
N ASP A 184 -9.00 -2.40 -11.32
CA ASP A 184 -9.61 -1.54 -12.34
C ASP A 184 -10.98 -1.03 -11.94
N THR A 185 -11.73 -1.86 -11.21
CA THR A 185 -13.06 -1.54 -10.64
C THR A 185 -13.02 -0.50 -9.53
N LYS A 186 -12.00 0.36 -9.51
CA LYS A 186 -11.84 1.51 -8.62
C LYS A 186 -12.77 2.68 -8.90
N GLY A 187 -13.51 2.70 -10.01
CA GLY A 187 -14.46 3.77 -10.37
C GLY A 187 -13.83 5.05 -10.95
N THR A 188 -12.51 5.04 -11.11
CA THR A 188 -11.74 6.09 -11.79
C THR A 188 -11.36 5.69 -13.22
N ASP A 189 -11.90 4.57 -13.69
CA ASP A 189 -11.70 3.92 -14.98
C ASP A 189 -12.62 4.48 -16.09
N GLY A 190 -13.28 5.61 -15.84
CA GLY A 190 -14.25 6.22 -16.75
C GLY A 190 -15.65 5.59 -16.69
N SER A 191 -15.87 4.58 -15.83
CA SER A 191 -17.16 3.92 -15.63
C SER A 191 -18.22 4.81 -14.99
N ASN A 192 -17.80 5.77 -14.17
CA ASN A 192 -18.70 6.78 -13.62
C ASN A 192 -18.95 7.87 -14.67
N ILE A 193 -20.06 7.73 -15.41
CA ILE A 193 -20.51 8.66 -16.46
C ILE A 193 -20.80 10.08 -15.98
N HIS A 194 -20.84 10.31 -14.66
CA HIS A 194 -21.02 11.62 -14.07
C HIS A 194 -19.68 12.34 -13.80
N LEU A 195 -18.54 11.67 -13.99
CA LEU A 195 -17.21 12.26 -13.92
C LEU A 195 -16.74 12.66 -15.32
N ASN A 196 -16.22 13.87 -15.47
CA ASN A 196 -15.62 14.33 -16.73
C ASN A 196 -14.15 13.90 -16.89
N GLY A 197 -13.61 13.10 -15.95
CA GLY A 197 -12.24 12.57 -15.96
C GLY A 197 -11.51 12.69 -14.61
N PRO A 198 -10.22 12.30 -14.54
CA PRO A 198 -9.42 12.31 -13.31
C PRO A 198 -9.39 13.66 -12.57
N SER A 199 -9.42 14.77 -13.30
CA SER A 199 -9.48 16.12 -12.72
C SER A 199 -10.79 16.43 -11.97
N THR A 200 -11.85 15.63 -12.18
CA THR A 200 -13.11 15.74 -11.44
C THR A 200 -13.19 14.78 -10.25
N ILE A 201 -12.28 13.82 -10.14
CA ILE A 201 -12.21 12.84 -9.04
C ILE A 201 -11.80 13.51 -7.73
N THR A 202 -10.95 14.53 -7.81
CA THR A 202 -10.47 15.32 -6.65
C THR A 202 -11.58 16.15 -6.00
N GLY A 203 -12.79 16.19 -6.59
CA GLY A 203 -13.95 16.92 -6.06
C GLY A 203 -14.89 16.12 -5.16
N TYR A 204 -14.70 14.81 -4.98
CA TYR A 204 -15.63 14.00 -4.18
C TYR A 204 -15.15 13.82 -2.73
N PHE A 205 -15.76 14.57 -1.83
CA PHE A 205 -15.59 14.39 -0.38
C PHE A 205 -16.17 13.03 0.04
N GLY A 206 -15.34 12.14 0.59
CA GLY A 206 -15.77 10.85 1.16
C GLY A 206 -15.73 9.63 0.22
N GLY A 207 -15.15 9.75 -0.98
CA GLY A 207 -14.86 8.62 -1.87
C GLY A 207 -15.05 8.95 -3.35
N VAL A 208 -14.49 8.14 -4.26
CA VAL A 208 -14.40 8.47 -5.71
C VAL A 208 -15.71 8.33 -6.51
N GLY A 209 -16.84 8.02 -5.87
CA GLY A 209 -18.12 7.81 -6.54
C GLY A 209 -18.15 6.56 -7.44
N GLN A 210 -17.76 5.39 -6.93
CA GLN A 210 -17.82 4.14 -7.70
C GLN A 210 -19.27 3.79 -8.12
N PRO A 211 -19.50 3.32 -9.36
CA PRO A 211 -20.81 2.79 -9.75
C PRO A 211 -21.27 1.64 -8.85
N ASN A 212 -22.58 1.52 -8.61
CA ASN A 212 -23.14 0.58 -7.61
C ASN A 212 -22.67 -0.88 -7.79
N ALA A 213 -22.55 -1.36 -9.03
CA ALA A 213 -22.14 -2.73 -9.33
C ALA A 213 -20.64 -2.99 -9.13
N HIS A 214 -19.82 -1.94 -8.99
CA HIS A 214 -18.36 -2.09 -8.89
C HIS A 214 -17.94 -2.84 -7.62
N ALA A 215 -18.73 -2.82 -6.54
CA ALA A 215 -18.36 -3.59 -5.35
C ALA A 215 -18.26 -5.10 -5.66
N LEU A 216 -19.27 -5.65 -6.34
CA LEU A 216 -19.27 -7.06 -6.73
C LEU A 216 -18.29 -7.36 -7.87
N GLN A 217 -18.12 -6.44 -8.82
CA GLN A 217 -17.11 -6.57 -9.87
C GLN A 217 -15.69 -6.55 -9.31
N TRP A 218 -15.43 -5.73 -8.28
CA TRP A 218 -14.17 -5.69 -7.55
C TRP A 218 -13.87 -7.00 -6.86
N LEU A 219 -14.87 -7.65 -6.26
CA LEU A 219 -14.72 -8.97 -5.67
C LEU A 219 -14.38 -10.03 -6.73
N ASP A 220 -15.08 -10.04 -7.86
CA ASP A 220 -14.80 -10.96 -8.97
C ASP A 220 -13.41 -10.72 -9.56
N GLU A 221 -13.04 -9.45 -9.79
CA GLU A 221 -11.74 -9.04 -10.29
C GLU A 221 -10.60 -9.43 -9.32
N TYR A 222 -10.79 -9.18 -8.02
CA TYR A 222 -9.83 -9.60 -6.99
C TYR A 222 -9.60 -11.11 -7.05
N LEU A 223 -10.67 -11.91 -7.04
CA LEU A 223 -10.55 -13.37 -7.04
C LEU A 223 -9.90 -13.89 -8.33
N TYR A 224 -10.15 -13.24 -9.48
CA TYR A 224 -9.42 -13.53 -10.72
C TYR A 224 -7.91 -13.34 -10.55
N TYR A 225 -7.46 -12.15 -10.13
CA TYR A 225 -6.03 -11.87 -10.01
C TYR A 225 -5.36 -12.62 -8.86
N TYR A 226 -6.06 -12.82 -7.75
CA TYR A 226 -5.58 -13.59 -6.62
C TYR A 226 -5.33 -15.05 -7.00
N THR A 227 -6.31 -15.72 -7.62
CA THR A 227 -6.18 -17.14 -7.96
C THR A 227 -5.26 -17.42 -9.15
N ARG A 228 -5.12 -16.47 -10.09
CA ARG A 228 -4.35 -16.66 -11.32
C ARG A 228 -2.89 -16.22 -11.21
N TYR A 229 -2.62 -15.18 -10.42
CA TYR A 229 -1.31 -14.54 -10.33
C TYR A 229 -0.77 -14.45 -8.89
N GLY A 230 -1.59 -14.74 -7.88
CA GLY A 230 -1.18 -14.62 -6.48
C GLY A 230 -1.19 -13.19 -5.93
N VAL A 231 -1.92 -12.25 -6.57
CA VAL A 231 -2.00 -10.85 -6.13
C VAL A 231 -2.75 -10.77 -4.79
N GLN A 232 -2.00 -10.78 -3.69
CA GLN A 232 -2.55 -10.86 -2.34
C GLN A 232 -3.00 -9.51 -1.78
N GLN A 233 -2.20 -8.45 -1.99
CA GLN A 233 -2.50 -7.12 -1.45
C GLN A 233 -3.09 -6.20 -2.51
N VAL A 234 -4.26 -5.62 -2.22
CA VAL A 234 -4.91 -4.64 -3.10
C VAL A 234 -5.22 -3.31 -2.42
N LEU A 235 -5.18 -2.22 -3.19
CA LEU A 235 -5.60 -0.89 -2.73
C LEU A 235 -7.13 -0.81 -2.72
N ASN A 236 -7.68 -0.30 -1.62
CA ASN A 236 -9.11 -0.18 -1.38
C ASN A 236 -9.48 1.26 -1.04
N LEU A 237 -10.59 1.75 -1.59
CA LEU A 237 -10.93 3.18 -1.60
C LEU A 237 -12.42 3.48 -1.43
N ASN A 238 -13.24 2.44 -1.31
CA ASN A 238 -14.69 2.55 -1.13
C ASN A 238 -15.11 1.72 0.10
N PRO A 239 -15.99 2.25 0.98
CA PRO A 239 -16.45 1.52 2.16
C PRO A 239 -17.08 0.15 1.86
N GLY A 240 -17.79 0.03 0.74
CA GLY A 240 -18.41 -1.23 0.29
C GLY A 240 -17.37 -2.28 -0.05
N THR A 241 -16.37 -1.96 -0.88
CA THR A 241 -15.27 -2.89 -1.19
C THR A 241 -14.38 -3.17 0.02
N VAL A 242 -14.27 -2.24 0.96
CA VAL A 242 -13.60 -2.48 2.27
C VAL A 242 -14.37 -3.54 3.07
N LEU A 243 -15.70 -3.42 3.17
CA LEU A 243 -16.53 -4.44 3.81
C LEU A 243 -16.40 -5.80 3.11
N LEU A 244 -16.43 -5.82 1.78
CA LEU A 244 -16.26 -7.07 1.02
C LEU A 244 -14.90 -7.72 1.28
N GLY A 245 -13.83 -6.94 1.40
CA GLY A 245 -12.51 -7.45 1.80
C GLY A 245 -12.54 -8.10 3.18
N TYR A 246 -13.22 -7.48 4.16
CA TYR A 246 -13.40 -8.06 5.49
C TYR A 246 -14.20 -9.37 5.46
N LEU A 247 -15.31 -9.41 4.74
CA LEU A 247 -16.13 -10.62 4.59
C LEU A 247 -15.34 -11.74 3.92
N LEU A 248 -14.60 -11.44 2.85
CA LEU A 248 -13.78 -12.40 2.13
C LEU A 248 -12.68 -13.00 3.02
N HIS A 249 -12.02 -12.17 3.83
CA HIS A 249 -11.09 -12.66 4.85
C HIS A 249 -11.79 -13.54 5.87
N ARG A 250 -12.94 -13.12 6.41
CA ARG A 250 -13.67 -13.90 7.41
C ARG A 250 -14.12 -15.26 6.87
N LEU A 251 -14.46 -15.35 5.58
CA LEU A 251 -14.79 -16.60 4.89
C LEU A 251 -13.60 -17.56 4.74
N GLY A 252 -12.36 -17.08 4.89
CA GLY A 252 -11.15 -17.92 4.88
C GLY A 252 -10.20 -17.68 3.70
N VAL A 253 -10.50 -16.73 2.81
CA VAL A 253 -9.58 -16.35 1.72
C VAL A 253 -8.50 -15.41 2.27
N ASN A 254 -7.22 -15.65 1.98
CA ASN A 254 -6.10 -14.89 2.55
C ASN A 254 -5.85 -13.57 1.81
N ILE A 255 -6.92 -12.78 1.64
CA ILE A 255 -6.85 -11.41 1.11
C ILE A 255 -6.16 -10.47 2.09
N GLU A 256 -5.38 -9.56 1.53
CA GLU A 256 -4.90 -8.39 2.22
C GLU A 256 -5.30 -7.13 1.43
N PHE A 257 -5.59 -6.04 2.12
CA PHE A 257 -5.82 -4.75 1.47
C PHE A 257 -5.25 -3.60 2.29
N LYS A 258 -5.00 -2.49 1.59
CA LYS A 258 -4.67 -1.20 2.21
C LYS A 258 -5.72 -0.16 1.88
N ILE A 259 -5.93 0.80 2.79
CA ILE A 259 -6.80 1.94 2.54
C ILE A 259 -6.07 2.99 1.71
N SER A 260 -6.77 3.59 0.75
CA SER A 260 -6.32 4.70 -0.09
C SER A 260 -6.46 6.04 0.63
N VAL A 261 -5.55 6.97 0.28
CA VAL A 261 -5.63 8.38 0.69
C VAL A 261 -6.99 9.00 0.31
N PHE A 262 -7.57 8.58 -0.82
CA PHE A 262 -8.85 9.09 -1.32
C PHE A 262 -10.06 8.66 -0.49
N MET A 263 -9.91 7.73 0.46
CA MET A 263 -11.00 7.35 1.36
C MET A 263 -11.26 8.41 2.46
N GLY A 264 -10.34 9.34 2.70
CA GLY A 264 -10.57 10.48 3.61
C GLY A 264 -10.47 10.12 5.09
N ASN A 265 -9.46 9.34 5.49
CA ASN A 265 -9.16 9.10 6.90
C ASN A 265 -8.46 10.33 7.52
N ASP A 266 -9.25 11.37 7.77
CA ASP A 266 -8.75 12.72 8.08
C ASP A 266 -8.51 13.01 9.57
N ASN A 267 -8.98 12.13 10.47
CA ASN A 267 -8.96 12.38 11.91
C ASN A 267 -9.02 11.05 12.72
N PRO A 268 -8.77 11.08 14.04
CA PRO A 268 -8.78 9.88 14.87
C PRO A 268 -10.11 9.13 14.89
N TYR A 269 -11.25 9.79 14.66
CA TYR A 269 -12.57 9.16 14.70
C TYR A 269 -12.86 8.38 13.42
N SER A 270 -12.47 8.90 12.26
CA SER A 270 -12.50 8.15 11.00
C SER A 270 -11.64 6.88 11.13
N ALA A 271 -10.43 7.02 11.69
CA ALA A 271 -9.54 5.89 11.91
C ALA A 271 -10.07 4.91 12.96
N LEU A 272 -10.67 5.39 14.05
CA LEU A 272 -11.36 4.57 15.05
C LEU A 272 -12.44 3.70 14.39
N TRP A 273 -13.30 4.30 13.55
CA TRP A 273 -14.35 3.57 12.83
C TRP A 273 -13.77 2.45 11.96
N THR A 274 -12.72 2.73 11.18
CA THR A 274 -12.06 1.74 10.34
C THR A 274 -11.43 0.61 11.17
N LEU A 275 -10.75 0.93 12.26
CA LEU A 275 -10.08 -0.07 13.11
C LEU A 275 -11.07 -0.92 13.92
N LEU A 276 -12.18 -0.34 14.40
CA LEU A 276 -13.26 -1.09 15.03
C LEU A 276 -13.87 -2.10 14.05
N THR A 277 -14.09 -1.69 12.81
CA THR A 277 -14.59 -2.59 11.75
C THR A 277 -13.58 -3.71 11.46
N ALA A 278 -12.28 -3.38 11.39
CA ALA A 278 -11.22 -4.38 11.23
C ALA A 278 -11.21 -5.41 12.36
N LYS A 279 -11.47 -4.99 13.60
CA LYS A 279 -11.56 -5.87 14.76
C LYS A 279 -12.83 -6.72 14.73
N LEU A 280 -13.97 -6.13 14.38
CA LEU A 280 -15.28 -6.79 14.33
C LEU A 280 -15.26 -8.01 13.39
N PHE A 281 -14.58 -7.90 12.25
CA PHE A 281 -14.48 -8.96 11.24
C PHE A 281 -13.16 -9.74 11.28
N ALA A 282 -12.37 -9.60 12.34
CA ALA A 282 -11.15 -10.38 12.51
C ALA A 282 -11.46 -11.88 12.58
N ARG A 283 -10.51 -12.70 12.15
CA ARG A 283 -10.59 -14.15 12.35
C ARG A 283 -10.34 -14.52 13.81
N ASP A 284 -10.57 -15.79 14.13
CA ASP A 284 -10.42 -16.32 15.49
C ASP A 284 -8.96 -16.26 15.99
N ASP A 285 -7.99 -16.24 15.06
CA ASP A 285 -6.57 -16.00 15.34
C ASP A 285 -6.23 -14.51 15.55
N GLY A 286 -7.22 -13.62 15.50
CA GLY A 286 -7.07 -12.17 15.62
C GLY A 286 -6.56 -11.48 14.36
N SER A 287 -6.42 -12.19 13.23
CA SER A 287 -5.94 -11.60 11.98
C SER A 287 -7.02 -10.76 11.27
N THR A 288 -6.58 -9.70 10.60
CA THR A 288 -7.40 -8.82 9.76
C THR A 288 -6.79 -8.69 8.36
N PRO A 289 -7.59 -8.51 7.30
CA PRO A 289 -7.05 -8.25 5.96
C PRO A 289 -6.52 -6.82 5.81
N LEU A 290 -6.82 -5.91 6.74
CA LEU A 290 -6.30 -4.54 6.68
C LEU A 290 -4.81 -4.52 7.06
N VAL A 291 -3.92 -4.42 6.08
CA VAL A 291 -2.45 -4.44 6.30
C VAL A 291 -1.77 -3.08 6.11
N GLY A 292 -2.49 -2.11 5.54
CA GLY A 292 -1.99 -0.75 5.33
C GLY A 292 -3.09 0.30 5.49
N PHE A 293 -2.78 1.37 6.19
CA PHE A 293 -3.71 2.45 6.47
C PHE A 293 -3.08 3.76 6.01
N ASN A 294 -3.48 4.27 4.84
CA ASN A 294 -3.09 5.62 4.45
C ASN A 294 -3.87 6.64 5.24
N TRP A 295 -3.12 7.56 5.82
CA TRP A 295 -3.63 8.84 6.28
C TRP A 295 -3.95 9.72 5.09
N SER A 296 -4.94 10.59 5.25
CA SER A 296 -5.08 11.70 4.32
C SER A 296 -3.94 12.70 4.51
N ASN A 297 -3.74 13.58 3.53
CA ASN A 297 -2.67 14.57 3.55
C ASN A 297 -2.88 15.71 4.57
N SER A 298 -4.03 15.75 5.27
CA SER A 298 -4.36 16.78 6.28
C SER A 298 -4.09 16.35 7.73
N VAL A 299 -3.95 15.04 7.97
CA VAL A 299 -3.64 14.44 9.29
C VAL A 299 -2.33 14.97 9.83
N ASP A 300 -2.18 15.13 11.14
CA ASP A 300 -0.95 15.52 11.85
C ASP A 300 -0.44 14.42 12.81
N ASN A 301 0.67 14.67 13.50
CA ASN A 301 1.27 13.71 14.43
C ASN A 301 0.36 13.37 15.62
N ASP A 302 -0.35 14.34 16.20
CA ASP A 302 -1.30 14.10 17.31
C ASP A 302 -2.40 13.12 16.91
N THR A 303 -2.90 13.24 15.67
CA THR A 303 -3.87 12.30 15.12
C THR A 303 -3.31 10.88 14.99
N ILE A 304 -2.07 10.75 14.51
CA ILE A 304 -1.39 9.45 14.36
C ILE A 304 -1.16 8.82 15.74
N GLU A 305 -0.66 9.58 16.72
CA GLU A 305 -0.38 9.12 18.09
C GLU A 305 -1.66 8.66 18.80
N ARG A 306 -2.74 9.44 18.74
CA ARG A 306 -4.05 9.06 19.31
C ARG A 306 -4.60 7.79 18.70
N THR A 307 -4.44 7.64 17.38
CA THR A 307 -4.90 6.43 16.71
C THR A 307 -4.00 5.24 16.99
N ALA A 308 -2.71 5.44 17.22
CA ALA A 308 -1.81 4.37 17.64
C ALA A 308 -2.28 3.72 18.94
N GLN A 309 -2.81 4.51 19.89
CA GLN A 309 -3.42 3.99 21.12
C GLN A 309 -4.62 3.08 20.83
N VAL A 310 -5.51 3.49 19.91
CA VAL A 310 -6.66 2.68 19.48
C VAL A 310 -6.18 1.39 18.80
N ARG A 311 -5.25 1.50 17.86
CA ARG A 311 -4.66 0.37 17.14
C ARG A 311 -4.04 -0.64 18.11
N GLN A 312 -3.33 -0.17 19.12
CA GLN A 312 -2.75 -1.01 20.17
C GLN A 312 -3.83 -1.68 21.03
N ALA A 313 -4.82 -0.92 21.51
CA ALA A 313 -5.91 -1.44 22.34
C ALA A 313 -6.73 -2.54 21.65
N LEU A 314 -6.83 -2.49 20.31
CA LEU A 314 -7.51 -3.52 19.51
C LEU A 314 -6.61 -4.72 19.16
N GLY A 315 -5.31 -4.67 19.48
CA GLY A 315 -4.32 -5.69 19.15
C GLY A 315 -3.91 -5.70 17.67
N LEU A 316 -4.03 -4.57 16.98
CA LEU A 316 -3.81 -4.43 15.54
C LEU A 316 -2.44 -3.84 15.17
N GLU A 317 -1.61 -3.49 16.16
CA GLU A 317 -0.37 -2.73 15.98
C GLU A 317 0.63 -3.39 15.02
N GLN A 318 0.75 -4.72 15.06
CA GLN A 318 1.68 -5.46 14.20
C GLN A 318 1.14 -5.72 12.79
N GLN A 319 -0.18 -5.70 12.61
CA GLN A 319 -0.84 -6.02 11.34
C GLN A 319 -1.13 -4.77 10.52
N VAL A 320 -1.74 -3.76 11.15
CA VAL A 320 -2.16 -2.52 10.48
C VAL A 320 -1.04 -1.49 10.49
N ARG A 321 -0.35 -1.37 9.36
CA ARG A 321 0.70 -0.39 9.17
C ARG A 321 0.13 0.99 8.92
N PHE A 322 0.59 1.99 9.66
CA PHE A 322 0.29 3.39 9.33
C PHE A 322 1.20 3.85 8.22
N GLU A 323 0.63 4.27 7.10
CA GLU A 323 1.37 4.73 5.93
C GLU A 323 1.27 6.25 5.87
N HIS A 324 2.40 6.93 6.09
CA HIS A 324 2.52 8.38 6.16
C HIS A 324 3.13 8.93 4.87
N HIS A 325 2.44 9.85 4.20
CA HIS A 325 2.98 10.52 3.02
C HIS A 325 4.08 11.50 3.42
N ILE A 326 5.32 11.20 3.04
CA ILE A 326 6.48 12.04 3.32
C ILE A 326 6.67 13.09 2.24
N THR A 327 6.61 12.66 0.99
CA THR A 327 6.59 13.52 -0.20
C THR A 327 5.39 13.16 -1.05
N GLU A 328 4.86 14.16 -1.75
CA GLU A 328 3.72 14.01 -2.65
C GLU A 328 4.03 14.52 -4.05
N THR A 329 3.25 14.07 -5.03
CA THR A 329 3.34 14.55 -6.40
C THR A 329 3.25 16.07 -6.44
N TRP A 330 4.04 16.69 -7.33
CA TRP A 330 4.15 18.15 -7.39
C TRP A 330 2.80 18.84 -7.69
N LYS A 331 1.98 18.22 -8.54
CA LYS A 331 0.70 18.77 -9.00
C LYS A 331 -0.52 18.05 -8.39
N SER A 332 -1.65 18.75 -8.45
CA SER A 332 -3.03 18.22 -8.36
C SER A 332 -3.55 17.74 -7.00
N ILE A 333 -2.74 17.17 -6.10
CA ILE A 333 -3.26 16.56 -4.85
C ILE A 333 -2.95 17.33 -3.56
N VAL A 334 -1.81 18.03 -3.49
CA VAL A 334 -1.40 18.80 -2.30
C VAL A 334 -0.84 20.17 -2.66
N ARG A 335 -0.79 21.05 -1.65
CA ARG A 335 -0.05 22.30 -1.74
C ARG A 335 1.44 22.04 -1.54
N GLN A 336 2.27 22.60 -2.43
CA GLN A 336 3.72 22.55 -2.35
C GLN A 336 4.31 23.77 -1.61
N PRO A 337 5.50 23.66 -0.97
CA PRO A 337 6.31 22.44 -0.83
C PRO A 337 5.69 21.46 0.18
N TYR A 338 5.60 20.18 -0.20
CA TYR A 338 5.12 19.10 0.65
C TYR A 338 6.27 18.14 0.97
N ASN A 339 6.87 18.31 2.15
CA ASN A 339 7.86 17.40 2.69
C ASN A 339 7.65 17.27 4.20
N ARG A 340 7.21 16.10 4.65
CA ARG A 340 6.79 15.81 6.03
C ARG A 340 7.79 14.91 6.75
N ARG A 341 9.05 14.90 6.30
CA ARG A 341 10.11 14.07 6.87
C ARG A 341 10.37 14.37 8.34
N ASP A 342 10.35 15.65 8.74
CA ASP A 342 10.55 16.01 10.15
C ASP A 342 9.43 15.48 11.06
N GLU A 343 8.20 15.40 10.56
CA GLU A 343 7.08 14.84 11.30
C GLU A 343 7.23 13.34 11.49
N LEU A 344 7.65 12.60 10.44
CA LEU A 344 8.00 11.19 10.55
C LEU A 344 9.10 10.97 11.61
N LEU A 345 10.16 11.79 11.58
CA LEU A 345 11.27 11.68 12.53
C LEU A 345 10.83 11.94 13.98
N ALA A 346 9.73 12.64 14.20
CA ALA A 346 9.16 12.86 15.53
C ALA A 346 8.27 11.69 16.02
N LEU A 347 7.86 10.77 15.13
CA LEU A 347 7.05 9.59 15.47
C LEU A 347 7.87 8.29 15.55
N ALA A 348 8.95 8.22 14.76
CA ALA A 348 9.66 6.99 14.46
C ALA A 348 10.48 6.40 15.62
N ASP A 349 10.50 7.03 16.79
CA ASP A 349 11.14 6.50 18.02
C ASP A 349 10.14 5.83 18.98
N HIS A 350 8.83 6.02 18.80
CA HIS A 350 7.82 5.50 19.74
C HIS A 350 6.53 4.97 19.10
N ILE A 351 6.28 5.23 17.81
CA ILE A 351 5.14 4.65 17.09
C ILE A 351 5.64 3.53 16.16
N PRO A 352 5.37 2.25 16.47
CA PRO A 352 5.85 1.14 15.66
C PRO A 352 5.02 0.94 14.39
N ASN A 353 5.53 0.13 13.46
CA ASN A 353 4.84 -0.28 12.24
C ASN A 353 4.30 0.94 11.44
N ILE A 354 5.18 1.91 11.19
CA ILE A 354 4.96 3.03 10.28
C ILE A 354 5.69 2.75 8.96
N SER A 355 5.11 3.24 7.87
CA SER A 355 5.77 3.36 6.57
C SER A 355 5.93 4.81 6.16
N ALA A 356 7.10 5.12 5.60
CA ALA A 356 7.44 6.38 4.96
C ALA A 356 7.17 6.26 3.47
N LYS A 357 6.03 6.80 3.04
CA LYS A 357 5.53 6.66 1.67
C LYS A 357 5.89 7.87 0.82
N HIS A 358 6.42 7.62 -0.36
CA HIS A 358 6.88 8.64 -1.30
C HIS A 358 6.10 8.54 -2.61
N GLU A 359 5.26 9.54 -2.86
CA GLU A 359 4.45 9.66 -4.08
C GLU A 359 5.07 10.60 -5.11
N GLY A 360 5.94 11.53 -4.67
CA GLY A 360 6.74 12.44 -5.51
C GLY A 360 8.19 12.55 -5.03
N GLY A 361 9.03 13.24 -5.80
CA GLY A 361 10.40 13.57 -5.40
C GLY A 361 10.47 14.68 -4.36
N ASP A 362 11.68 15.03 -3.92
CA ASP A 362 11.87 16.16 -3.01
C ASP A 362 11.47 17.49 -3.69
N PRO A 363 10.75 18.41 -3.02
CA PRO A 363 10.24 19.66 -3.61
C PRO A 363 11.30 20.53 -4.32
N ALA A 364 12.55 20.49 -3.85
CA ALA A 364 13.65 21.24 -4.42
C ALA A 364 14.03 20.76 -5.84
N ILE A 365 13.81 19.47 -6.12
CA ILE A 365 14.06 18.82 -7.40
C ILE A 365 12.84 18.94 -8.30
N GLU A 366 11.66 18.56 -7.79
CA GLU A 366 10.39 18.57 -8.54
C GLU A 366 10.12 19.93 -9.22
N ARG A 367 10.32 21.04 -8.49
CA ARG A 367 10.10 22.39 -9.04
C ARG A 367 10.95 22.75 -10.27
N THR A 368 12.04 22.01 -10.50
CA THR A 368 12.99 22.24 -11.59
C THR A 368 12.76 21.32 -12.79
N ARG A 369 11.89 20.31 -12.64
CA ARG A 369 11.58 19.38 -13.72
C ARG A 369 10.73 20.07 -14.78
N GLU A 370 11.04 19.78 -16.04
CA GLU A 370 10.23 20.18 -17.18
C GLU A 370 8.82 19.59 -17.08
N HIS A 371 8.74 18.30 -16.76
CA HIS A 371 7.51 17.60 -16.41
C HIS A 371 7.63 17.12 -14.95
N PRO A 372 7.19 17.94 -13.97
CA PRO A 372 7.16 17.53 -12.58
C PRO A 372 6.04 16.51 -12.36
N SER A 373 6.17 15.70 -11.31
CA SER A 373 5.20 14.63 -11.04
C SER A 373 3.77 15.15 -10.86
N ASP A 374 2.80 14.43 -11.39
CA ASP A 374 1.38 14.71 -11.25
C ASP A 374 0.64 13.42 -10.86
N ILE A 375 -0.20 13.45 -9.83
CA ILE A 375 -1.05 12.31 -9.47
C ILE A 375 -1.93 11.88 -10.65
N LEU A 376 -2.26 12.81 -11.55
CA LEU A 376 -3.11 12.52 -12.70
C LEU A 376 -2.42 11.66 -13.75
N ASP A 377 -1.08 11.62 -13.78
CA ASP A 377 -0.32 10.71 -14.65
C ASP A 377 -0.58 9.23 -14.31
N TYR A 378 -1.12 8.93 -13.11
CA TYR A 378 -1.44 7.57 -12.71
C TYR A 378 -2.64 6.97 -13.46
N PHE A 379 -3.43 7.81 -14.11
CA PHE A 379 -4.63 7.42 -14.85
C PHE A 379 -4.44 7.43 -16.36
N ARG A 380 -3.22 7.72 -16.84
CA ARG A 380 -2.89 7.75 -18.27
C ARG A 380 -2.54 6.35 -18.75
N ASP A 381 -2.99 6.02 -19.96
CA ASP A 381 -2.60 4.78 -20.62
C ASP A 381 -1.13 4.87 -21.05
N LYS A 382 -0.42 3.74 -21.05
CA LYS A 382 1.00 3.69 -21.47
C LYS A 382 1.17 4.17 -22.91
N SER A 383 0.25 3.80 -23.79
CA SER A 383 0.29 4.20 -25.19
C SER A 383 0.18 5.72 -25.36
N GLU A 384 -0.63 6.38 -24.54
CA GLU A 384 -0.78 7.84 -24.51
C GLU A 384 0.49 8.51 -23.99
N ILE A 385 1.07 8.00 -22.89
CA ILE A 385 2.35 8.47 -22.33
C ILE A 385 3.47 8.40 -23.39
N ILE A 386 3.58 7.30 -24.13
CA ILE A 386 4.59 7.13 -25.18
C ILE A 386 4.33 8.09 -26.34
N ALA A 387 3.08 8.22 -26.80
CA ALA A 387 2.72 9.10 -27.91
C ALA A 387 2.94 10.59 -27.58
N ALA A 388 2.76 10.98 -26.33
CA ALA A 388 3.03 12.33 -25.83
C ALA A 388 4.54 12.64 -25.69
N GLY A 389 5.40 11.62 -25.70
CA GLY A 389 6.84 11.77 -25.46
C GLY A 389 7.23 11.79 -23.98
N ASP A 390 6.28 11.50 -23.08
CA ASP A 390 6.47 11.69 -21.63
C ASP A 390 7.17 10.52 -20.94
N TRP A 391 7.41 9.41 -21.64
CA TRP A 391 7.97 8.18 -21.04
C TRP A 391 9.24 8.41 -20.21
N GLN A 392 10.18 9.20 -20.73
CA GLN A 392 11.43 9.50 -20.02
C GLN A 392 11.21 10.45 -18.85
N HIS A 393 10.26 11.37 -18.95
CA HIS A 393 9.87 12.24 -17.84
C HIS A 393 9.27 11.45 -16.68
N LEU A 394 8.34 10.53 -16.95
CA LEU A 394 7.73 9.70 -15.91
C LEU A 394 8.74 8.73 -15.29
N THR A 395 9.67 8.20 -16.10
CA THR A 395 10.80 7.39 -15.59
C THR A 395 11.66 8.20 -14.63
N LEU A 396 11.99 9.44 -14.99
CA LEU A 396 12.74 10.36 -14.13
C LEU A 396 11.96 10.72 -12.86
N ASN A 397 10.65 10.97 -12.94
CA ASN A 397 9.83 11.21 -11.75
C ASN A 397 9.83 10.00 -10.80
N PHE A 398 9.83 8.77 -11.32
CA PHE A 398 9.96 7.57 -10.50
C PHE A 398 11.33 7.49 -9.80
N LEU A 399 12.43 7.81 -10.50
CA LEU A 399 13.76 7.86 -9.90
C LEU A 399 13.89 8.99 -8.87
N ASP A 400 13.22 10.13 -9.06
CA ASP A 400 13.18 11.21 -8.06
C ASP A 400 12.50 10.80 -6.76
N LYS A 401 11.47 9.94 -6.83
CA LYS A 401 10.85 9.34 -5.64
C LYS A 401 11.83 8.42 -4.93
N LEU A 402 12.62 7.65 -5.67
CA LEU A 402 13.68 6.80 -5.09
C LEU A 402 14.77 7.63 -4.41
N ASP A 403 15.15 8.76 -4.99
CA ASP A 403 16.06 9.72 -4.35
C ASP A 403 15.44 10.24 -3.04
N ALA A 404 14.15 10.61 -3.03
CA ALA A 404 13.44 11.06 -1.82
C ALA A 404 13.34 9.96 -0.73
N VAL A 405 13.15 8.69 -1.11
CA VAL A 405 13.23 7.52 -0.22
C VAL A 405 14.60 7.48 0.47
N ASN A 406 15.68 7.64 -0.29
CA ASN A 406 17.03 7.61 0.24
C ASN A 406 17.35 8.82 1.12
N GLN A 407 16.81 10.00 0.82
CA GLN A 407 16.90 11.16 1.72
C GLN A 407 16.20 10.89 3.06
N THR A 408 15.06 10.21 3.05
CA THR A 408 14.36 9.79 4.27
C THR A 408 15.17 8.75 5.06
N ALA A 409 15.72 7.73 4.40
CA ALA A 409 16.59 6.75 5.05
C ALA A 409 17.84 7.40 5.67
N GLN A 410 18.44 8.38 4.99
CA GLN A 410 19.56 9.14 5.51
C GLN A 410 19.18 9.95 6.75
N ALA A 411 18.01 10.61 6.73
CA ALA A 411 17.54 11.40 7.87
C ALA A 411 17.24 10.54 9.10
N LEU A 412 16.62 9.37 8.91
CA LEU A 412 16.42 8.37 9.96
C LEU A 412 17.77 7.91 10.54
N THR A 413 18.72 7.56 9.67
CA THR A 413 20.07 7.14 10.07
C THR A 413 20.78 8.20 10.91
N LYS A 414 20.75 9.46 10.47
CA LYS A 414 21.37 10.59 11.20
C LYS A 414 20.82 10.79 12.61
N ARG A 415 19.59 10.35 12.88
CA ARG A 415 18.95 10.39 14.20
C ARG A 415 19.06 9.08 14.99
N GLY A 416 19.79 8.09 14.47
CA GLY A 416 19.90 6.76 15.09
C GLY A 416 18.62 5.93 15.01
N LEU A 417 17.72 6.25 14.08
CA LEU A 417 16.45 5.56 13.88
C LEU A 417 16.58 4.45 12.83
N ALA A 418 15.90 3.33 13.07
CA ALA A 418 15.92 2.17 12.18
C ALA A 418 14.95 2.36 10.99
N PHE A 419 15.22 1.62 9.92
CA PHE A 419 14.34 1.53 8.75
C PHE A 419 14.37 0.13 8.15
N VAL A 420 13.37 -0.19 7.33
CA VAL A 420 13.28 -1.45 6.58
C VAL A 420 13.39 -1.14 5.08
N ALA A 421 14.44 -1.67 4.46
CA ALA A 421 14.68 -1.69 3.01
C ALA A 421 14.40 -3.09 2.43
N ALA A 422 14.57 -3.28 1.12
CA ALA A 422 14.38 -4.57 0.44
C ALA A 422 15.19 -5.71 1.12
N ARG A 423 14.48 -6.67 1.73
CA ARG A 423 15.05 -7.59 2.75
C ARG A 423 16.03 -8.63 2.20
N LYS A 424 16.02 -8.85 0.88
CA LYS A 424 16.95 -9.79 0.23
C LYS A 424 18.14 -9.11 -0.42
N LEU A 425 18.18 -7.77 -0.45
CA LEU A 425 19.25 -7.01 -1.11
C LEU A 425 20.27 -6.43 -0.14
N HIS A 426 19.81 -5.81 0.95
CA HIS A 426 20.67 -4.98 1.82
C HIS A 426 21.13 -5.72 3.09
N ARG A 427 21.75 -6.90 2.90
CA ARG A 427 22.14 -7.82 3.99
C ARG A 427 23.54 -7.59 4.52
#